data_AF-A0A343KJ67-F1
#
_entry.id   AF-A0A343KJ67-F1
#
_cell.length_a   1.000
_cell.length_b   1.000
_cell.length_c   1.000
_cell.angle_alpha   90.00
_cell.angle_beta   90.00
_cell.angle_gamma   90.00
#
_symmetry.space_group_name_H-M   'P 1'
#
loop_
_entity.id
_entity.type
_entity.pdbx_description
1 polymer ?
#
loop_
_entity_poly.entity_id
_entity_poly.type
_entity_poly.pdbx_seq_one_letter_code
_entity_poly.pdbx_strand_id
1 'polypeptide(L)'
;MKFLLIKMSLMITSSILMLKTPMSMGILLLVQTTISTLIISKVLSYSWLSMIMFLMFVGGLLILFMYMSSIASNEKFKPNMKIMILLIIMTLPMEELMSEMQHNENFNNLNIMQESISLTKIYNKKTLMITILMFMYMFLTMIVVTSIIKIFKGPLRAK
;
A
#
# COMPACT_ATOMS: atom_id res chain seq x y z
N MET A 1 8.97 -10.95 -15.27
CA MET A 1 7.86 -10.21 -14.61
C MET A 1 8.15 -9.71 -13.17
N LYS A 2 8.73 -10.50 -12.24
CA LYS A 2 9.03 -10.02 -10.87
C LYS A 2 9.96 -8.78 -10.89
N PHE A 3 11.02 -8.83 -11.70
CA PHE A 3 11.95 -7.72 -11.89
C PHE A 3 11.29 -6.45 -12.49
N LEU A 4 10.42 -6.61 -13.49
CA LEU A 4 9.64 -5.51 -14.06
C LEU A 4 8.80 -4.78 -12.98
N LEU A 5 8.10 -5.54 -12.13
CA LEU A 5 7.30 -4.96 -11.04
C LEU A 5 8.17 -4.20 -10.03
N ILE A 6 9.34 -4.74 -9.68
CA ILE A 6 10.28 -4.07 -8.77
C ILE A 6 10.78 -2.76 -9.39
N LYS A 7 11.15 -2.78 -10.68
CA LYS A 7 11.55 -1.57 -11.41
C LYS A 7 10.45 -0.51 -11.37
N MET A 8 9.21 -0.90 -11.68
CA MET A 8 8.05 0.01 -11.62
C MET A 8 7.84 0.59 -10.21
N SER A 9 7.99 -0.22 -9.16
CA SER A 9 7.82 0.25 -7.78
C SER A 9 8.86 1.33 -7.40
N LEU A 10 10.12 1.14 -7.77
CA LEU A 10 11.20 2.10 -7.51
C LEU A 10 10.96 3.42 -8.27
N MET A 11 10.46 3.35 -9.49
CA MET A 11 10.15 4.54 -10.29
C MET A 11 9.06 5.39 -9.65
N ILE A 12 8.00 4.75 -9.17
CA ILE A 12 6.88 5.45 -8.54
C ILE A 12 7.36 6.12 -7.25
N THR A 13 8.16 5.43 -6.42
CA THR A 13 8.69 6.02 -5.19
C THR A 13 9.55 7.26 -5.41
N SER A 14 10.36 7.28 -6.47
CA SER A 14 11.19 8.46 -6.77
C SER A 14 10.37 9.62 -7.32
N SER A 15 9.28 9.34 -8.04
CA SER A 15 8.38 10.37 -8.58
C SER A 15 7.54 11.08 -7.51
N ILE A 16 7.25 10.42 -6.39
CA ILE A 16 6.53 10.99 -5.23
C ILE A 16 7.15 12.30 -4.76
N LEU A 17 8.48 12.33 -4.62
CA LEU A 17 9.22 13.46 -4.07
C LEU A 17 9.09 14.73 -4.94
N MET A 18 8.71 14.58 -6.20
CA MET A 18 8.63 15.66 -7.18
C MET A 18 7.21 16.24 -7.34
N LEU A 19 6.21 15.66 -6.66
CA LEU A 19 4.82 16.09 -6.74
C LEU A 19 4.50 17.18 -5.72
N LYS A 20 3.74 18.20 -6.15
CA LYS A 20 3.38 19.35 -5.31
C LYS A 20 1.94 19.32 -4.82
N THR A 21 1.02 18.75 -5.59
CA THR A 21 -0.41 18.77 -5.23
C THR A 21 -0.78 17.51 -4.44
N PRO A 22 -1.53 17.64 -3.33
CA PRO A 22 -1.91 16.50 -2.48
C PRO A 22 -2.74 15.46 -3.26
N MET A 23 -3.56 15.92 -4.22
CA MET A 23 -4.34 15.03 -5.09
C MET A 23 -3.44 14.16 -5.97
N SER A 24 -2.41 14.74 -6.61
CA SER A 24 -1.46 13.99 -7.44
C SER A 24 -0.69 12.94 -6.63
N MET A 25 -0.32 13.33 -5.42
CA MET A 25 0.39 12.47 -4.47
C MET A 25 -0.50 11.28 -4.05
N GLY A 26 -1.78 11.51 -3.76
CA GLY A 26 -2.73 10.45 -3.39
C GLY A 26 -2.96 9.43 -4.52
N ILE A 27 -3.11 9.90 -5.76
CA ILE A 27 -3.28 9.01 -6.92
C ILE A 27 -2.03 8.15 -7.12
N LEU A 28 -0.85 8.75 -7.01
CA LEU A 28 0.40 8.04 -7.22
C LEU A 28 0.69 7.03 -6.10
N LEU A 29 0.30 7.34 -4.86
CA LEU A 29 0.34 6.39 -3.74
C LEU A 29 -0.59 5.19 -3.96
N LEU A 30 -1.80 5.39 -4.50
CA LEU A 30 -2.69 4.27 -4.83
C LEU A 30 -2.03 3.31 -5.84
N VAL A 31 -1.42 3.84 -6.91
CA VAL A 31 -0.69 3.02 -7.89
C VAL A 31 0.51 2.31 -7.27
N GLN A 32 1.23 2.97 -6.35
CA GLN A 32 2.33 2.31 -5.63
C GLN A 32 1.84 1.14 -4.78
N THR A 33 0.73 1.32 -4.05
CA THR A 33 0.20 0.28 -3.17
C THR A 33 -0.24 -0.95 -3.96
N THR A 34 -0.90 -0.77 -5.11
CA THR A 34 -1.32 -1.90 -5.97
C THR A 34 -0.11 -2.69 -6.48
N ILE A 35 0.96 -2.01 -6.93
CA ILE A 35 2.18 -2.67 -7.40
C ILE A 35 2.89 -3.39 -6.25
N SER A 36 2.94 -2.79 -5.06
CA SER A 36 3.57 -3.42 -3.89
C SER A 36 2.85 -4.71 -3.48
N THR A 37 1.52 -4.74 -3.54
CA THR A 37 0.73 -5.94 -3.21
C THR A 37 0.92 -7.04 -4.24
N LEU A 38 1.10 -6.69 -5.52
CA LEU A 38 1.44 -7.64 -6.60
C LEU A 38 2.86 -8.20 -6.47
N ILE A 39 3.81 -7.45 -5.89
CA ILE A 39 5.14 -7.97 -5.57
C ILE A 39 5.02 -8.96 -4.41
N ILE A 40 4.31 -8.61 -3.34
CA ILE A 40 4.12 -9.47 -2.17
C ILE A 40 3.45 -10.79 -2.56
N SER A 41 2.41 -10.74 -3.41
CA SER A 41 1.71 -11.94 -3.89
C SER A 41 2.57 -12.85 -4.77
N LYS A 42 3.67 -12.34 -5.34
CA LYS A 42 4.63 -13.12 -6.15
C LYS A 42 5.83 -13.62 -5.34
N VAL A 43 6.13 -12.98 -4.22
CA VAL A 43 7.20 -13.39 -3.30
C VAL A 43 6.68 -14.44 -2.32
N LEU A 44 5.48 -14.23 -1.80
CA LEU A 44 4.82 -15.18 -0.92
C LEU A 44 3.94 -16.10 -1.74
N SER A 45 4.03 -17.39 -1.44
CA SER A 45 3.12 -18.38 -2.02
C SER A 45 1.68 -18.25 -1.51
N TYR A 46 1.46 -17.45 -0.46
CA TYR A 46 0.17 -17.26 0.17
C TYR A 46 -0.47 -15.94 -0.25
N SER A 47 -1.68 -16.03 -0.79
CA SER A 47 -2.39 -14.87 -1.31
C SER A 47 -3.02 -14.01 -0.20
N TRP A 48 -3.36 -14.63 0.95
CA TRP A 48 -4.09 -13.96 2.02
C TRP A 48 -3.35 -12.74 2.60
N LEU A 49 -2.04 -12.84 2.82
CA LEU A 49 -1.26 -11.71 3.35
C LEU A 49 -1.25 -10.54 2.37
N SER A 50 -1.11 -10.80 1.08
CA SER A 50 -1.16 -9.75 0.05
C SER A 50 -2.52 -9.06 0.00
N MET A 51 -3.61 -9.81 0.24
CA MET A 51 -4.98 -9.28 0.26
C MET A 51 -5.24 -8.40 1.50
N ILE A 52 -4.83 -8.82 2.71
CA ILE A 52 -4.96 -7.98 3.92
C ILE A 52 -4.21 -6.67 3.74
N MET A 53 -2.98 -6.73 3.24
CA MET A 53 -2.16 -5.53 3.01
C MET A 53 -2.83 -4.58 2.00
N PHE A 54 -3.40 -5.12 0.91
CA PHE A 54 -4.12 -4.32 -0.07
C PHE A 54 -5.31 -3.56 0.54
N LEU A 55 -6.18 -4.27 1.27
CA LEU A 55 -7.38 -3.68 1.88
C LEU A 55 -7.02 -2.59 2.89
N MET A 56 -6.02 -2.83 3.74
CA MET A 56 -5.63 -1.88 4.79
C MET A 56 -5.05 -0.60 4.19
N PHE A 57 -4.18 -0.70 3.18
CA PHE A 57 -3.57 0.46 2.56
C PHE A 57 -4.57 1.28 1.73
N VAL A 58 -5.44 0.63 0.96
CA VAL A 58 -6.47 1.35 0.18
C VAL A 58 -7.45 2.07 1.12
N GLY A 59 -7.89 1.41 2.20
CA GLY A 59 -8.79 2.03 3.19
C GLY A 59 -8.18 3.28 3.84
N GLY A 60 -6.91 3.20 4.28
CA GLY A 60 -6.20 4.34 4.87
C GLY A 60 -5.97 5.50 3.89
N LEU A 61 -5.65 5.19 2.63
CA LEU A 61 -5.44 6.19 1.58
C LEU A 61 -6.73 6.94 1.21
N LEU A 62 -7.89 6.26 1.20
CA LEU A 62 -9.17 6.91 0.92
C LEU A 62 -9.56 7.93 2.01
N ILE A 63 -9.28 7.63 3.29
CA ILE A 63 -9.53 8.56 4.40
C ILE A 63 -8.64 9.81 4.27
N LEU A 64 -7.36 9.62 3.96
CA LEU A 64 -6.41 10.71 3.69
C LEU A 64 -6.85 11.58 2.49
N PHE A 65 -7.36 10.94 1.43
CA PHE A 65 -7.86 11.64 0.25
C PHE A 65 -9.07 12.52 0.61
N MET A 66 -10.04 12.00 1.36
CA MET A 66 -11.19 12.78 1.83
C MET A 66 -10.76 13.99 2.65
N TYR A 67 -9.85 13.79 3.61
CA TYR A 67 -9.35 14.88 4.45
C TYR A 67 -8.64 15.97 3.62
N MET A 68 -7.73 15.59 2.73
CA MET A 68 -6.99 16.56 1.91
C MET A 68 -7.88 17.29 0.90
N SER A 69 -8.85 16.60 0.30
CA SER A 69 -9.82 17.25 -0.61
C SER A 69 -10.73 18.26 0.11
N SER A 70 -10.96 18.08 1.41
CA SER A 70 -11.77 19.02 2.21
C SER A 70 -10.99 20.27 2.66
N ILE A 71 -9.66 20.23 2.62
CA ILE A 71 -8.79 21.31 3.15
C ILE A 71 -8.09 22.08 2.03
N ALA A 72 -7.68 21.42 0.95
CA ALA A 72 -6.95 22.05 -0.13
C ALA A 72 -7.90 22.67 -1.17
N SER A 73 -7.54 23.87 -1.65
CA SER A 73 -8.14 24.43 -2.86
C SER A 73 -7.86 23.50 -4.04
N ASN A 74 -8.84 23.37 -4.94
CA ASN A 74 -8.81 22.44 -6.07
C ASN A 74 -7.85 22.96 -7.16
N GLU A 75 -6.55 22.98 -6.88
CA GLU A 75 -5.53 23.45 -7.82
C GLU A 75 -5.56 22.60 -9.09
N LYS A 76 -5.58 23.28 -10.25
CA LYS A 76 -5.57 22.60 -11.55
C LYS A 76 -4.33 21.71 -11.65
N PHE A 77 -4.56 20.42 -11.87
CA PHE A 77 -3.51 19.42 -12.03
C PHE A 77 -2.58 19.80 -13.20
N LYS A 78 -1.30 20.06 -12.91
CA LYS A 78 -0.25 20.28 -13.92
C LYS A 78 0.74 19.11 -13.87
N PRO A 79 0.67 18.15 -14.81
CA PRO A 79 1.62 17.05 -14.85
C PRO A 79 3.03 17.58 -15.18
N ASN A 80 4.03 17.12 -14.43
CA ASN A 80 5.42 17.48 -14.71
C ASN A 80 5.96 16.56 -15.81
N MET A 81 6.14 17.11 -17.02
CA MET A 81 6.62 16.35 -18.19
C MET A 81 7.97 15.66 -17.96
N LYS A 82 8.82 16.18 -17.08
CA LYS A 82 10.10 15.54 -16.70
C LYS A 82 9.89 14.19 -16.02
N ILE A 83 8.86 14.08 -15.18
CA ILE A 83 8.49 12.81 -14.52
C ILE A 83 8.00 11.82 -15.59
N MET A 84 7.20 12.28 -16.56
CA MET A 84 6.68 11.41 -17.62
C MET A 84 7.79 10.83 -18.50
N ILE A 85 8.80 11.63 -18.86
CA ILE A 85 9.94 11.18 -19.66
C ILE A 85 10.80 10.18 -18.88
N LEU A 86 11.06 10.44 -17.59
CA LEU A 86 11.79 9.50 -16.73
C LEU A 86 11.10 8.14 -16.65
N LEU A 87 9.76 8.15 -16.53
CA LEU A 87 8.96 6.92 -16.52
C LEU A 87 9.13 6.16 -17.83
N ILE A 88 8.94 6.81 -18.98
CA ILE A 88 8.99 6.15 -20.29
C ILE A 88 10.34 5.47 -20.54
N ILE A 89 11.46 6.18 -20.31
CA ILE A 89 12.82 5.66 -20.59
C ILE A 89 13.12 4.42 -19.73
N MET A 90 12.64 4.40 -18.50
CA MET A 90 12.90 3.31 -17.57
C MET A 90 11.92 2.15 -17.71
N THR A 91 10.77 2.33 -18.35
CA THR A 91 9.88 1.20 -18.71
C THR A 91 10.38 0.36 -19.87
N LEU A 92 11.41 0.82 -20.60
CA LEU A 92 11.95 0.06 -21.72
C LEU A 92 12.44 -1.32 -21.24
N PRO A 93 11.98 -2.41 -21.89
CA PRO A 93 12.36 -3.76 -21.54
C PRO A 93 13.78 -4.03 -22.07
N MET A 94 14.79 -3.54 -21.36
CA MET A 94 16.19 -3.81 -21.74
C MET A 94 16.65 -5.23 -21.36
N GLU A 95 15.88 -5.97 -20.56
CA GLU A 95 16.35 -7.23 -19.95
C GLU A 95 15.41 -8.43 -20.14
N GLU A 96 14.27 -8.30 -20.84
CA GLU A 96 13.36 -9.43 -21.03
C GLU A 96 13.93 -10.55 -21.91
N LEU A 97 15.06 -10.32 -22.58
CA LEU A 97 15.74 -11.32 -23.41
C LEU A 97 16.57 -12.37 -22.64
N MET A 98 16.75 -12.24 -21.31
CA MET A 98 17.59 -13.19 -20.54
C MET A 98 16.82 -14.21 -19.67
N SER A 99 15.47 -14.24 -19.71
CA SER A 99 14.68 -15.01 -18.73
C SER A 99 13.93 -16.24 -19.27
N GLU A 100 14.48 -16.93 -20.27
CA GLU A 100 14.11 -18.35 -20.51
C GLU A 100 14.72 -19.30 -19.46
N MET A 101 15.61 -18.81 -18.59
CA MET A 101 16.28 -19.62 -17.55
C MET A 101 15.81 -19.35 -16.12
N GLN A 102 14.50 -19.42 -15.86
CA GLN A 102 14.02 -19.68 -14.50
C GLN A 102 13.12 -20.92 -14.49
N HIS A 103 13.82 -22.04 -14.44
CA HIS A 103 13.39 -23.38 -14.10
C HIS A 103 12.25 -23.44 -13.07
N ASN A 104 11.28 -24.31 -13.37
CA ASN A 104 10.59 -25.22 -12.45
C ASN A 104 10.29 -24.67 -11.04
N GLU A 105 9.30 -23.81 -10.91
CA GLU A 105 8.57 -23.68 -9.64
C GLU A 105 7.54 -24.84 -9.51
N ASN A 106 8.05 -26.08 -9.41
CA ASN A 106 7.28 -27.22 -8.91
C ASN A 106 7.14 -27.07 -7.38
N PHE A 107 6.28 -26.17 -6.93
CA PHE A 107 6.00 -25.95 -5.51
C PHE A 107 4.52 -25.61 -5.26
N ASN A 108 3.58 -26.31 -5.90
CA ASN A 108 2.16 -25.94 -5.81
C ASN A 108 1.28 -26.78 -4.88
N ASN A 109 1.76 -27.84 -4.23
CA ASN A 109 0.91 -28.64 -3.32
C ASN A 109 1.17 -28.46 -1.82
N LEU A 110 2.26 -27.81 -1.40
CA LEU A 110 2.53 -27.51 0.03
C LEU A 110 1.92 -26.17 0.50
N ASN A 111 1.47 -25.34 -0.44
CA ASN A 111 1.14 -23.95 -0.11
C ASN A 111 -0.18 -23.80 0.65
N ILE A 112 -1.22 -24.58 0.32
CA ILE A 112 -2.55 -24.41 0.95
C ILE A 112 -2.52 -24.77 2.44
N MET A 113 -1.79 -25.82 2.82
CA MET A 113 -1.69 -26.26 4.21
C MET A 113 -0.92 -25.25 5.07
N GLN A 114 0.06 -24.57 4.46
CA GLN A 114 0.94 -23.63 5.14
C GLN A 114 0.30 -22.23 5.32
N GLU A 115 -0.72 -21.87 4.52
CA GLU A 115 -1.59 -20.69 4.77
C GLU A 115 -2.28 -20.79 6.14
N SER A 116 -2.99 -21.90 6.38
CA SER A 116 -3.74 -22.13 7.62
C SER A 116 -2.84 -22.13 8.87
N ILE A 117 -1.61 -22.65 8.73
CA ILE A 117 -0.61 -22.69 9.79
C ILE A 117 -0.03 -21.30 10.08
N SER A 118 0.04 -20.41 9.08
CA SER A 118 0.58 -19.05 9.28
C SER A 118 -0.36 -18.17 10.10
N LEU A 119 -1.67 -18.23 9.85
CA LEU A 119 -2.68 -17.44 10.56
C LEU A 119 -2.89 -17.93 12.00
N THR A 120 -2.91 -19.25 12.20
CA THR A 120 -3.10 -19.86 13.53
C THR A 120 -1.91 -19.61 14.47
N LYS A 121 -0.71 -19.34 13.94
CA LYS A 121 0.46 -18.96 14.75
C LYS A 121 0.25 -17.66 15.53
N ILE A 122 -0.61 -16.74 15.09
CA ILE A 122 -0.85 -15.46 15.78
C ILE A 122 -1.48 -15.69 17.15
N TYR A 123 -2.40 -16.65 17.26
CA TYR A 123 -3.11 -16.98 18.50
C TYR A 123 -2.43 -18.08 19.34
N ASN A 124 -1.16 -18.40 19.07
CA ASN A 124 -0.46 -19.41 19.83
C ASN A 124 -0.02 -18.86 21.21
N LYS A 125 0.17 -19.76 22.18
CA LYS A 125 0.51 -19.43 23.58
C LYS A 125 1.74 -18.52 23.70
N LYS A 126 2.72 -18.63 22.79
CA LYS A 126 3.94 -17.80 22.76
C LYS A 126 3.68 -16.36 22.28
N THR A 127 2.77 -16.17 21.34
CA THR A 127 2.46 -14.87 20.72
C THR A 127 1.26 -14.18 21.37
N LEU A 128 0.50 -14.88 22.23
CA LEU A 128 -0.69 -14.37 22.89
C LEU A 128 -0.45 -13.02 23.58
N MET A 129 0.69 -12.85 24.26
CA MET A 129 1.02 -11.58 24.92
C MET A 129 1.07 -10.39 23.94
N ILE A 130 1.65 -10.61 22.75
CA ILE A 130 1.73 -9.60 21.69
C ILE A 130 0.32 -9.29 21.17
N THR A 131 -0.53 -10.32 21.00
CA THR A 131 -1.92 -10.11 20.53
C THR A 131 -2.74 -9.28 21.52
N ILE A 132 -2.63 -9.57 22.83
CA ILE A 132 -3.33 -8.81 23.87
C ILE A 132 -2.87 -7.36 23.87
N LEU A 133 -1.56 -7.12 23.72
CA LEU A 133 -1.02 -5.76 23.64
C LEU A 133 -1.56 -4.97 22.44
N MET A 134 -1.66 -5.60 21.26
CA MET A 134 -2.23 -4.96 20.07
C MET A 134 -3.71 -4.61 20.23
N PHE A 135 -4.51 -5.47 20.86
CA PHE A 135 -5.91 -5.17 21.18
C PHE A 135 -6.03 -3.99 22.14
N MET A 136 -5.25 -3.98 23.22
CA MET A 136 -5.25 -2.87 24.18
C MET A 136 -4.82 -1.55 23.52
N TYR A 137 -3.83 -1.60 22.61
CA TYR A 137 -3.41 -0.44 21.84
C TYR A 137 -4.53 0.12 20.96
N MET A 138 -5.18 -0.72 20.15
CA MET A 138 -6.32 -0.30 19.30
C MET A 138 -7.51 0.23 20.13
N PHE A 139 -7.74 -0.32 21.32
CA PHE A 139 -8.78 0.16 22.22
C PHE A 139 -8.44 1.55 22.78
N LEU A 140 -7.19 1.74 23.23
CA LEU A 140 -6.70 3.04 23.70
C LEU A 140 -6.77 4.11 22.60
N THR A 141 -6.38 3.79 21.36
CA THR A 141 -6.44 4.76 20.26
C THR A 141 -7.87 5.22 20.00
N MET A 142 -8.88 4.35 20.07
CA MET A 142 -10.29 4.74 19.96
C MET A 142 -10.75 5.69 21.08
N ILE A 143 -10.35 5.43 22.33
CA ILE A 143 -10.65 6.35 23.46
C ILE A 143 -9.98 7.70 23.24
N VAL A 144 -8.71 7.70 22.86
CA VAL A 144 -7.95 8.93 22.62
C VAL A 144 -8.57 9.71 21.46
N VAL A 145 -8.87 9.08 20.33
CA VAL A 145 -9.49 9.73 19.17
C VAL A 145 -10.85 10.34 19.53
N THR A 146 -11.73 9.63 20.24
CA THR A 146 -13.01 10.19 20.69
C THR A 146 -12.86 11.34 21.69
N SER A 147 -11.78 11.34 22.50
CA SER A 147 -11.47 12.46 23.38
C SER A 147 -10.95 13.70 22.63
N ILE A 148 -10.19 13.51 21.53
CA ILE A 148 -9.66 14.58 20.67
C ILE A 148 -10.77 15.19 19.81
N ILE A 149 -11.73 14.39 19.33
CA ILE A 149 -12.85 14.85 18.49
C ILE A 149 -13.85 15.73 19.26
N LYS A 150 -13.61 16.09 20.54
CA LYS A 150 -14.43 17.08 21.27
C LYS A 150 -14.39 18.46 20.60
N ILE A 151 -15.21 18.64 19.58
CA ILE A 151 -15.41 19.88 18.83
C ILE A 151 -16.84 20.32 19.04
N PHE A 152 -17.00 21.29 19.95
CA PHE A 152 -18.19 22.12 20.15
C PHE A 152 -18.19 23.35 19.24
N LYS A 153 -17.74 23.26 17.98
CA LYS A 153 -17.90 24.37 17.02
C LYS A 153 -18.30 23.82 15.65
N GLY A 154 -19.32 24.46 15.09
CA GLY A 154 -20.13 24.00 13.96
C GLY A 154 -19.36 23.70 12.67
N PRO A 155 -20.08 23.27 11.62
CA PRO A 155 -19.50 22.66 10.44
C PRO A 155 -18.37 23.52 9.83
N LEU A 156 -17.25 22.87 9.49
CA LEU A 156 -16.06 23.45 8.81
C LEU A 156 -16.36 24.02 7.41
N ARG A 157 -17.64 24.18 7.04
CA ARG A 157 -18.08 24.87 5.83
C ARG A 157 -19.26 25.78 6.15
N ALA A 158 -18.97 27.07 6.25
CA ALA A 158 -19.98 28.11 6.08
C ALA A 158 -20.05 28.45 4.57
N LYS A 159 -21.16 28.08 3.92
CA LYS A 159 -21.55 28.36 2.53
C LYS A 159 -20.44 28.19 1.46
#